data_AF-A0A3C1VEC0-F1
#
_entry.id   AF-A0A3C1VEC0-F1
#
_cell.length_a   1.000
_cell.length_b   1.000
_cell.length_c   1.000
_cell.angle_alpha   90.00
_cell.angle_beta   90.00
_cell.angle_gamma   90.00
#
_symmetry.space_group_name_H-M   'P 1'
#
loop_
_entity.id
_entity.type
_entity.pdbx_description
1 polymer ?
#
loop_
_entity_poly.entity_id
_entity_poly.type
_entity_poly.pdbx_seq_one_letter_code
_entity_poly.pdbx_strand_id
1 'polypeptide(L)'
;WWSHLRKSQIKSFLIYLHRLFPPGSLMVFMDNRFVPGSNTPISRTDDEGNTYQLRKLEDGSEYEVLKNFPDENEVRTIIGNSAGEICWTELKHYWLLTYKLK
;
A
#
# COMPACT_ATOMS: atom_id res chain seq x y z
N TRP A 1 -6.63 -0.69 -0.07
CA TRP A 1 -6.54 -0.54 1.40
C TRP A 1 -5.18 0.00 1.82
N TRP A 2 -4.06 -0.68 1.49
CA TRP A 2 -2.69 -0.22 1.76
C TRP A 2 -2.45 1.20 1.23
N SER A 3 -2.96 1.46 0.03
CA SER A 3 -2.90 2.78 -0.61
C SER A 3 -3.59 3.90 0.18
N HIS A 4 -4.41 3.58 1.18
CA HIS A 4 -5.12 4.57 2.00
C HIS A 4 -4.58 4.67 3.43
N LEU A 5 -3.46 4.02 3.74
CA LEU A 5 -2.71 4.27 4.96
C LEU A 5 -1.63 5.31 4.72
N ARG A 6 -1.41 6.19 5.71
CA ARG A 6 -0.21 7.03 5.71
C ARG A 6 1.02 6.13 5.79
N LYS A 7 2.09 6.48 5.08
CA LYS A 7 3.34 5.71 5.07
C LYS A 7 3.85 5.43 6.49
N SER A 8 3.76 6.43 7.37
CA SER A 8 4.11 6.37 8.79
C SER A 8 3.29 5.35 9.61
N GLN A 9 2.09 4.96 9.15
CA GLN A 9 1.19 4.05 9.87
C GLN A 9 1.30 2.58 9.43
N ILE A 10 1.92 2.30 8.29
CA ILE A 10 1.95 0.94 7.73
C ILE A 10 2.68 -0.01 8.68
N LYS A 11 3.85 0.40 9.21
CA LYS A 11 4.65 -0.44 10.10
C LYS A 11 3.91 -0.82 11.38
N SER A 12 3.27 0.16 12.03
CA SER A 12 2.50 -0.11 13.26
C SER A 12 1.30 -0.99 12.96
N PHE A 13 0.59 -0.75 11.86
CA PHE A 13 -0.49 -1.64 11.42
C PHE A 13 -0.02 -3.09 11.26
N LEU A 14 1.09 -3.32 10.55
CA LEU A 14 1.60 -4.67 10.31
C LEU A 14 1.95 -5.38 11.62
N ILE A 15 2.57 -4.67 12.57
CA ILE A 15 2.87 -5.21 13.91
C ILE A 15 1.59 -5.71 14.60
N TYR A 16 0.50 -4.95 14.56
CA TYR A 16 -0.76 -5.38 15.15
C TYR A 16 -1.40 -6.53 14.38
N LEU A 17 -1.40 -6.47 13.05
CA LEU A 17 -1.95 -7.52 12.20
C LEU A 17 -1.23 -8.86 12.44
N HIS A 18 0.10 -8.85 12.49
CA HIS A 18 0.92 -10.06 12.69
C HIS A 18 0.60 -10.77 14.02
N ARG A 19 0.20 -10.04 15.06
CA ARG A 19 -0.19 -10.63 16.35
C ARG A 19 -1.49 -11.44 16.29
N LEU A 20 -2.28 -11.29 15.23
CA LEU A 20 -3.55 -11.99 15.06
C LEU A 20 -3.37 -13.38 14.45
N PHE A 21 -2.16 -13.74 14.01
CA PHE A 21 -1.89 -14.96 13.27
C PHE A 21 -0.68 -15.71 13.85
N PRO A 22 -0.66 -17.04 13.79
CA PRO A 22 0.51 -17.82 14.22
C PRO A 22 1.68 -17.69 13.22
N PRO A 23 2.93 -17.94 13.67
CA PRO A 23 4.08 -18.12 12.78
C PRO A 23 3.81 -19.13 11.65
N GLY A 24 4.34 -18.87 10.46
CA GLY A 24 4.14 -19.67 9.25
C GLY A 24 2.85 -19.36 8.46
N SER A 25 2.01 -18.47 8.99
CA SER A 25 0.83 -17.95 8.27
C SER A 25 1.20 -17.33 6.93
N LEU A 26 0.42 -17.64 5.89
CA LEU A 26 0.55 -16.98 4.59
C LEU A 26 -0.17 -15.64 4.64
N MET A 27 0.60 -14.56 4.52
CA MET A 27 0.06 -13.21 4.41
C MET A 27 0.00 -12.82 2.94
N VAL A 28 -1.12 -12.23 2.53
CA VAL A 28 -1.35 -11.79 1.14
C VAL A 28 -1.90 -10.38 1.14
N PHE A 29 -1.27 -9.49 0.39
CA PHE A 29 -1.76 -8.13 0.15
C PHE A 29 -1.81 -7.87 -1.34
N MET A 30 -2.87 -7.17 -1.77
CA MET A 30 -3.00 -6.67 -3.13
C MET A 30 -3.51 -5.23 -3.07
N ASP A 31 -2.91 -4.36 -3.85
CA ASP A 31 -3.41 -2.99 -4.03
C ASP A 31 -3.04 -2.46 -5.41
N ASN A 32 -3.49 -1.24 -5.72
CA ASN A 32 -3.25 -0.62 -7.01
C ASN A 32 -1.77 -0.30 -7.21
N ARG A 33 -1.30 -0.52 -8.44
CA ARG A 33 -0.09 0.08 -9.00
C ARG A 33 -0.49 1.40 -9.67
N PHE A 34 0.40 2.40 -9.63
CA PHE A 34 0.16 3.62 -10.39
C PHE A 34 0.44 3.38 -11.87
N VAL A 35 -0.58 3.60 -12.70
CA VAL A 35 -0.54 3.44 -14.15
C VAL A 35 -1.05 4.75 -14.76
N PRO A 36 -0.17 5.54 -15.41
CA PRO A 36 -0.57 6.75 -16.10
C PRO A 36 -1.72 6.49 -17.09
N GLY A 37 -2.73 7.35 -17.09
CA GLY A 37 -3.94 7.21 -17.92
C GLY A 37 -4.98 6.21 -17.41
N SER A 38 -4.64 5.35 -16.45
CA SER A 38 -5.60 4.45 -15.78
C SER A 38 -5.99 4.93 -14.38
N ASN A 39 -5.12 5.68 -13.70
CA ASN A 39 -5.40 6.25 -12.39
C ASN A 39 -5.65 7.75 -12.50
N THR A 40 -6.43 8.30 -11.56
CA THR A 40 -6.49 9.74 -11.33
C THR A 40 -5.06 10.25 -11.08
N PRO A 41 -4.64 11.36 -11.71
CA PRO A 41 -3.33 11.94 -11.45
C PRO A 41 -3.11 12.24 -9.97
N ILE A 42 -1.87 12.10 -9.53
CA ILE A 42 -1.47 12.56 -8.20
C ILE A 42 -1.55 14.08 -8.21
N SER A 43 -2.34 14.65 -7.31
CA SER A 43 -2.52 16.10 -7.18
C SER A 43 -1.45 16.74 -6.29
N ARG A 44 -0.97 16.00 -5.29
CA ARG A 44 0.01 16.47 -4.31
C ARG A 44 0.78 15.29 -3.70
N THR A 45 2.02 15.56 -3.29
CA THR A 45 2.80 14.72 -2.38
C THR A 45 3.13 15.56 -1.14
N ASP A 46 2.95 15.01 0.06
CA ASP A 46 3.33 15.69 1.31
C ASP A 46 4.79 15.42 1.71
N ASP A 47 5.23 16.07 2.80
CA ASP A 47 6.62 15.96 3.30
C ASP A 47 6.96 14.55 3.83
N GLU A 48 5.94 13.73 4.16
CA GLU A 48 6.10 12.32 4.53
C GLU A 48 6.14 11.40 3.30
N GLY A 49 6.01 11.96 2.09
CA GLY A 49 5.96 11.23 0.83
C GLY A 49 4.62 10.57 0.54
N ASN A 50 3.54 10.91 1.27
CA ASN A 50 2.21 10.45 0.95
C ASN A 50 1.67 11.16 -0.30
N THR A 51 1.06 10.41 -1.20
CA THR A 51 0.46 10.94 -2.43
C THR A 51 -1.05 11.05 -2.30
N TYR A 52 -1.62 12.06 -2.95
CA TYR A 52 -3.03 12.37 -2.88
C TYR A 52 -3.64 12.50 -4.29
N GLN A 53 -4.94 12.25 -4.40
CA GLN A 53 -5.72 12.40 -5.62
C GLN A 53 -6.94 13.27 -5.34
N LEU A 54 -7.24 14.20 -6.24
CA LEU A 54 -8.52 14.93 -6.22
C LEU A 54 -9.64 14.05 -6.76
N ARG A 55 -10.72 13.93 -6.00
CA ARG A 55 -11.93 13.21 -6.37
C ARG A 55 -13.09 14.17 -6.45
N LYS A 56 -13.69 14.25 -7.62
CA LYS A 56 -14.93 14.99 -7.85
C LYS A 56 -16.11 14.06 -7.72
N LEU A 57 -17.07 14.42 -6.87
CA LEU A 57 -18.33 13.70 -6.71
C LEU A 57 -19.36 14.16 -7.75
N GLU A 58 -20.48 13.45 -7.84
CA GLU A 58 -21.56 13.74 -8.80
C GLU A 58 -22.19 15.12 -8.56
N ASP A 59 -22.23 15.58 -7.31
CA ASP A 59 -22.71 16.93 -6.93
C ASP A 59 -21.71 18.06 -7.28
N GLY A 60 -20.56 17.70 -7.85
CA GLY A 60 -19.51 18.63 -8.25
C GLY A 60 -18.54 19.03 -7.14
N SER A 61 -18.75 18.57 -5.90
CA SER A 61 -17.80 18.78 -4.80
C SER A 61 -16.50 18.03 -5.03
N GLU A 62 -15.39 18.57 -4.52
CA GLU A 62 -14.05 18.01 -4.69
C GLU A 62 -13.39 17.73 -3.35
N TYR A 63 -12.80 16.55 -3.23
CA TYR A 63 -12.09 16.11 -2.03
C TYR A 63 -10.71 15.58 -2.38
N GLU A 64 -9.72 15.96 -1.58
CA GLU A 64 -8.38 15.37 -1.67
C GLU A 64 -8.36 14.07 -0.85
N VAL A 65 -8.05 12.96 -1.52
CA VAL A 65 -8.04 11.62 -0.94
C VAL A 65 -6.63 11.05 -0.96
N LEU A 66 -6.16 10.60 0.20
CA LEU A 66 -4.89 9.87 0.33
C LEU A 66 -4.90 8.62 -0.56
N LYS A 67 -3.90 8.49 -1.43
CA LYS A 67 -3.72 7.33 -2.31
C LYS A 67 -2.24 7.12 -2.61
N ASN A 68 -1.60 6.24 -1.85
CA ASN A 68 -0.21 5.81 -1.97
C ASN A 68 -0.04 4.66 -2.97
N PHE A 69 1.08 4.65 -3.68
CA PHE A 69 1.47 3.62 -4.64
C PHE A 69 2.92 3.19 -4.36
N PRO A 70 3.14 2.29 -3.38
CA PRO A 70 4.49 1.91 -3.00
C PRO A 70 5.14 1.02 -4.07
N ASP A 71 6.46 0.96 -4.05
CA ASP A 71 7.24 -0.02 -4.82
C ASP A 71 7.67 -1.22 -3.95
N GLU A 72 8.25 -2.23 -4.59
CA GLU A 72 8.71 -3.44 -3.92
C GLU A 72 9.72 -3.17 -2.80
N ASN A 73 10.67 -2.26 -3.02
CA ASN A 73 11.73 -1.97 -2.06
C ASN A 73 11.18 -1.28 -0.81
N GLU A 74 10.26 -0.34 -0.97
CA GLU A 74 9.55 0.30 0.12
C GLU A 74 8.82 -0.74 0.98
N VAL A 75 8.03 -1.61 0.34
CA VAL A 75 7.24 -2.64 1.04
C VAL A 75 8.15 -3.65 1.76
N ARG A 76 9.21 -4.14 1.09
CA ARG A 76 10.18 -5.07 1.70
C ARG A 76 10.88 -4.45 2.92
N THR A 77 11.25 -3.18 2.83
CA THR A 77 11.89 -2.45 3.94
C THR A 77 10.96 -2.34 5.15
N ILE A 78 9.69 -2.06 4.92
CA ILE A 78 8.69 -1.93 6.00
C ILE A 78 8.43 -3.27 6.69
N ILE A 79 8.31 -4.36 5.92
CA ILE A 79 8.11 -5.72 6.46
C ILE A 79 9.36 -6.15 7.26
N GLY A 80 10.53 -5.86 6.72
CA GLY A 80 11.81 -6.18 7.34
C GLY A 80 11.93 -7.66 7.73
N ASN A 81 12.40 -7.91 8.95
CA ASN A 81 12.69 -9.26 9.41
C ASN A 81 11.48 -10.04 9.96
N SER A 82 10.27 -9.46 9.90
CA SER A 82 9.03 -10.12 10.36
C SER A 82 8.54 -11.22 9.42
N ALA A 83 9.13 -11.34 8.23
CA ALA A 83 8.68 -12.27 7.20
C ALA A 83 9.81 -13.11 6.60
N GLY A 84 9.43 -14.28 6.09
CA GLY A 84 10.22 -15.13 5.19
C GLY A 84 9.48 -15.35 3.86
N GLU A 85 10.16 -15.93 2.87
CA GLU A 85 9.55 -16.31 1.58
C GLU A 85 8.76 -15.16 0.91
N ILE A 86 9.31 -13.94 0.96
CA ILE A 86 8.64 -12.74 0.46
C ILE A 86 8.68 -12.74 -1.08
N CYS A 87 7.51 -12.77 -1.71
CA CYS A 87 7.32 -12.67 -3.14
C CYS A 87 6.53 -11.41 -3.50
N TRP A 88 7.00 -10.70 -4.53
CA TRP A 88 6.35 -9.53 -5.10
C TRP A 88 6.04 -9.81 -6.57
N THR A 89 4.81 -9.51 -6.98
CA THR A 89 4.36 -9.67 -8.35
C THR A 89 3.69 -8.39 -8.82
N GLU A 90 4.22 -7.79 -9.88
CA GLU A 90 3.53 -6.71 -10.58
C GLU A 90 2.59 -7.25 -11.65
N LEU A 91 1.32 -6.88 -11.52
CA LEU A 91 0.31 -7.04 -12.55
C LEU A 91 0.11 -5.69 -13.26
N LYS A 92 -0.67 -5.71 -14.34
CA LYS A 92 -0.92 -4.50 -15.14
C LYS A 92 -1.39 -3.29 -14.30
N HIS A 93 -2.32 -3.50 -13.37
CA HIS A 93 -2.96 -2.44 -12.57
C HIS A 93 -2.78 -2.62 -11.06
N TYR A 94 -2.14 -3.70 -10.64
CA TYR A 94 -2.04 -4.10 -9.24
C TYR A 94 -0.64 -4.58 -8.94
N TRP A 95 -0.27 -4.54 -7.68
CA TRP A 95 0.82 -5.34 -7.14
C TRP A 95 0.24 -6.39 -6.20
N LEU A 96 0.91 -7.52 -6.09
CA LEU A 96 0.61 -8.59 -5.15
C LEU A 96 1.87 -8.82 -4.31
N LEU A 97 1.71 -8.83 -3.00
CA LEU A 97 2.72 -9.22 -2.04
C LEU A 97 2.24 -10.50 -1.35
N THR A 98 3.09 -11.51 -1.32
CA THR A 98 2.91 -12.67 -0.45
C THR A 98 4.13 -12.90 0.42
N TYR A 99 3.94 -13.38 1.63
CA TYR A 99 5.04 -13.82 2.50
C TYR A 99 4.57 -14.77 3.59
N LYS A 100 5.53 -15.51 4.16
CA LYS A 100 5.33 -16.29 5.37
C LYS A 100 5.65 -15.44 6.59
N LEU A 101 4.70 -15.31 7.51
CA LEU A 101 4.94 -14.67 8.80
C LEU A 101 5.98 -15.48 9.59
N LYS A 102 6.96 -14.83 10.18
CA LYS A 102 7.92 -15.45 11.10
C LYS A 102 7.44 -15.48 12.53
#